data_AF-B7WRH2-F1
#
_entry.id   AF-B7WRH2-F1
#
_cell.length_a   1.000
_cell.length_b   1.000
_cell.length_c   1.000
_cell.angle_alpha   90.00
_cell.angle_beta   90.00
_cell.angle_gamma   90.00
#
_symmetry.space_group_name_H-M   'P 1'
#
loop_
_entity.id
_entity.type
_entity.pdbx_description
1 polymer ?
#
loop_
_entity_poly.entity_id
_entity_poly.type
_entity_poly.pdbx_seq_one_letter_code
_entity_poly.pdbx_strand_id
1 'polypeptide(L)' 'MHLDLMARQPVSNEPWRQLQPLIPAFIPSVRGGARKPTVSDEAALNGILLVLQTGIPWENLPQSLGYAVV' A
#
# COMPACT_ATOMS: atom_id res chain seq x y z
N MET A 1 -6.38 28.82 -14.19
CA MET A 1 -7.29 27.67 -13.99
C MET A 1 -6.96 26.64 -15.06
N HIS A 2 -6.14 25.65 -14.71
CA HIS A 2 -5.85 24.47 -15.52
C HIS A 2 -5.54 23.36 -14.51
N LEU A 3 -6.59 22.73 -14.00
CA LEU A 3 -6.52 21.55 -13.12
C LEU A 3 -6.83 20.29 -13.95
N ASP A 4 -6.33 20.27 -15.19
CA ASP A 4 -6.18 19.10 -16.04
C ASP A 4 -4.66 19.00 -16.21
N LEU A 5 -3.94 17.97 -15.80
CA LEU A 5 -4.03 16.61 -16.27
C LEU A 5 -3.17 15.78 -15.32
N MET A 6 -3.81 14.93 -14.54
CA MET A 6 -3.35 13.63 -14.08
C MET A 6 -4.34 13.29 -12.98
N ALA A 7 -5.52 12.84 -13.38
CA ALA A 7 -6.36 12.02 -12.51
C ALA A 7 -5.44 10.89 -12.02
N ARG A 8 -4.89 11.06 -10.82
CA ARG A 8 -4.01 10.08 -10.19
C ARG A 8 -4.92 8.93 -9.86
N GLN A 9 -5.07 8.03 -10.82
CA GLN A 9 -5.97 6.90 -10.69
C GLN A 9 -5.62 6.20 -9.37
N PRO A 10 -6.62 5.83 -8.54
CA PRO A 10 -6.36 4.76 -7.57
C PRO A 10 -5.73 3.61 -8.36
N VAL A 11 -4.70 2.97 -7.83
CA VAL A 11 -3.99 1.88 -8.52
C VAL A 11 -5.04 0.97 -9.11
N SER A 12 -5.22 1.06 -10.42
CA SER A 12 -6.10 0.16 -11.12
C SER A 12 -5.54 -1.25 -10.90
N ASN A 13 -6.36 -2.29 -10.95
CA ASN A 13 -5.89 -3.67 -10.80
C ASN A 13 -4.70 -3.99 -11.75
N GLU A 14 -4.59 -3.27 -12.86
CA GLU A 14 -3.56 -3.43 -13.89
C GLU A 14 -2.13 -3.22 -13.36
N PRO A 15 -1.73 -2.04 -12.81
CA PRO A 15 -0.42 -1.86 -12.20
C PRO A 15 -0.14 -2.81 -11.03
N TRP A 16 -1.15 -3.14 -10.21
CA TRP A 16 -0.96 -4.13 -9.14
C TRP A 16 -0.59 -5.52 -9.68
N ARG A 17 -1.27 -5.99 -10.73
CA ARG A 17 -0.97 -7.29 -11.37
C ARG A 17 0.46 -7.36 -11.95
N GLN A 18 1.01 -6.24 -12.40
CA GLN A 18 2.38 -6.17 -12.89
C GLN A 18 3.41 -6.18 -11.76
N LEU A 19 3.09 -5.55 -10.63
CA LEU A 19 3.98 -5.46 -9.47
C LEU A 19 3.96 -6.71 -8.60
N GLN A 20 2.79 -7.33 -8.40
CA GLN A 20 2.61 -8.52 -7.57
C GLN A 20 3.66 -9.62 -7.80
N PRO A 21 3.97 -10.06 -9.04
CA PRO A 21 4.97 -11.12 -9.26
C PRO A 21 6.41 -10.71 -8.94
N LEU A 22 6.69 -9.41 -8.81
CA LEU A 22 8.01 -8.89 -8.46
C LEU A 22 8.22 -8.85 -6.94
N ILE A 23 7.14 -8.95 -6.16
CA ILE A 23 7.22 -8.94 -4.71
C ILE A 23 7.65 -10.33 -4.24
N PRO A 24 8.78 -10.45 -3.51
CA PRO A 24 9.23 -11.74 -3.01
C PRO A 24 8.24 -12.30 -2.00
N ALA A 25 8.05 -13.62 -2.03
CA ALA A 25 7.24 -14.29 -1.03
C ALA A 25 7.80 -14.00 0.38
N PHE A 26 6.90 -13.78 1.33
CA PHE A 26 7.30 -13.57 2.72
C PHE A 26 7.99 -14.82 3.28
N ILE A 27 9.25 -14.67 3.71
CA ILE A 27 10.02 -15.71 4.39
C ILE A 27 10.14 -15.33 5.87
N PRO A 28 9.52 -16.09 6.79
CA PRO A 28 9.68 -15.89 8.22
C PRO A 28 11.14 -15.88 8.67
N SER A 29 11.49 -14.94 9.56
CA SER A 29 12.82 -14.94 10.19
C SER A 29 12.94 -16.06 11.23
N VAL A 30 14.07 -16.77 11.18
CA VAL A 30 14.41 -17.83 12.15
C VAL A 30 14.45 -17.31 13.59
N ARG A 31 14.78 -16.03 13.80
CA ARG A 31 14.90 -15.41 15.14
C ARG A 31 13.59 -14.80 15.68
N GLY A 32 12.59 -14.59 14.84
CA GLY A 32 11.40 -13.80 15.18
C GLY A 32 10.07 -14.53 15.08
N GLY A 33 10.08 -15.80 14.66
CA GLY A 33 8.86 -16.56 14.37
C GLY A 33 8.11 -16.05 13.13
N ALA A 34 7.13 -16.83 12.67
CA ALA A 34 6.29 -16.46 11.54
C ALA A 34 5.26 -15.39 11.96
N ARG A 35 5.63 -14.11 11.86
CA ARG A 35 4.65 -13.02 11.81
C ARG A 35 4.19 -12.82 10.38
N LYS A 36 3.02 -13.36 10.05
CA LYS A 36 2.36 -13.03 8.79
C LYS A 36 2.07 -11.53 8.79
N PRO A 37 2.36 -10.78 7.72
CA PRO A 37 1.97 -9.38 7.62
C PRO A 37 0.47 -9.24 7.88
N THR A 38 0.09 -8.32 8.78
CA THR A 38 -1.33 -8.03 9.09
C THR A 38 -2.03 -7.39 7.89
N VAL A 39 -1.26 -6.77 6.99
CA VAL A 39 -1.72 -6.01 5.83
C VAL A 39 -1.25 -6.72 4.56
N SER A 40 -2.10 -6.79 3.54
CA SER A 40 -1.66 -7.26 2.22
C SER A 40 -0.72 -6.25 1.57
N ASP A 41 0.21 -6.74 0.75
CA ASP A 41 1.13 -5.89 -0.01
C ASP A 41 0.38 -4.89 -0.92
N GLU A 42 -0.80 -5.27 -1.42
CA GLU A 42 -1.70 -4.40 -2.21
C GLU A 42 -2.21 -3.21 -1.39
N ALA A 43 -2.68 -3.48 -0.17
CA ALA A 43 -3.20 -2.45 0.70
C ALA A 43 -2.08 -1.54 1.23
N ALA A 44 -0.88 -2.10 1.45
CA ALA A 44 0.33 -1.34 1.74
C ALA A 44 0.67 -0.36 0.60
N LEU A 45 0.70 -0.84 -0.65
CA LEU A 45 0.97 0.00 -1.83
C LEU A 45 -0.07 1.11 -1.97
N ASN A 46 -1.36 0.79 -1.80
CA ASN A 46 -2.44 1.77 -1.91
C ASN A 46 -2.34 2.88 -0.86
N GLY A 47 -1.98 2.57 0.40
CA GLY A 47 -1.80 3.61 1.41
C GLY A 47 -0.55 4.46 1.18
N ILE A 48 0.56 3.86 0.73
CA ILE A 48 1.76 4.63 0.32
C ILE A 48 1.39 5.65 -0.76
N LEU A 49 0.66 5.21 -1.79
CA LEU A 49 0.26 6.10 -2.87
C LEU A 49 -0.73 7.17 -2.39
N LEU A 50 -1.66 6.84 -1.50
CA LEU A 50 -2.58 7.82 -0.94
C LEU A 50 -1.83 8.94 -0.21
N VAL A 51 -0.86 8.61 0.64
CA VAL A 51 -0.01 9.59 1.33
C VAL A 51 0.75 10.45 0.33
N LEU A 52 1.41 9.84 -0.65
CA LEU A 52 2.18 10.56 -1.68
C LEU A 52 1.30 11.47 -2.55
N GLN A 53 0.05 11.09 -2.78
CA GLN A 53 -0.88 11.85 -3.61
C GLN A 53 -1.53 13.01 -2.86
N THR A 54 -1.92 12.79 -1.60
CA THR A 54 -2.75 13.73 -0.83
C THR A 54 -1.96 14.55 0.18
N GLY A 55 -0.76 14.10 0.55
CA GLY A 55 0.04 14.71 1.60
C GLY A 55 -0.52 14.52 3.00
N ILE A 56 -1.52 13.64 3.19
CA ILE A 56 -2.00 13.30 4.54
C ILE A 56 -0.88 12.65 5.34
N PRO A 57 -0.79 12.93 6.64
CA PRO A 57 0.20 12.27 7.47
C PRO A 57 -0.20 10.80 7.70
N TRP A 58 0.79 9.95 7.99
CA TRP A 58 0.61 8.49 8.09
C TRP A 58 -0.42 8.09 9.15
N GLU A 59 -0.52 8.84 10.25
CA GLU A 59 -1.48 8.63 11.33
C GLU A 59 -2.95 8.83 10.89
N ASN A 60 -3.18 9.56 9.79
CA ASN A 60 -4.51 9.84 9.26
C ASN A 60 -4.92 8.88 8.14
N LEU A 61 -4.13 7.83 7.88
CA LEU A 61 -4.51 6.81 6.91
C LEU A 61 -5.79 6.07 7.36
N PRO A 62 -6.74 5.84 6.45
CA PRO A 62 -7.95 5.10 6.80
C PRO A 62 -7.63 3.65 7.15
N GLN A 63 -8.19 3.18 8.26
CA GLN A 63 -8.03 1.78 8.74
C GLN A 63 -8.54 0.74 7.74
N SER A 64 -9.41 1.11 6.79
CA SER A 64 -9.88 0.22 5.72
C SER A 64 -8.77 -0.27 4.79
N LEU A 65 -7.60 0.39 4.78
CA LEU A 65 -6.39 -0.07 4.08
C LEU A 65 -5.54 -1.03 4.93
N GLY A 66 -6.06 -1.52 6.06
CA GLY A 66 -5.44 -2.57 6.87
C GLY A 66 -4.35 -2.08 7.83
N TYR A 67 -4.07 -0.78 7.92
CA TYR A 67 -3.14 -0.23 8.91
C TYR A 67 -3.76 -0.33 10.31
N ALA A 68 -3.47 -1.42 11.01
CA ALA A 68 -3.78 -1.53 12.42
C ALA A 68 -2.85 -0.57 13.17
N VAL A 69 -3.44 0.44 13.80
CA VAL A 69 -2.76 1.30 14.76
C VAL A 69 -2.15 0.38 15.82
N VAL A 70 -0.86 0.61 16.08
CA VAL A 70 0.00 -0.04 17.08
C VAL A 70 -0.65 -0.16 18.44
#